data_AF-A0A950DC07-F1
#
_entry.id   AF-A0A950DC07-F1
#
_cell.length_a   1.000
_cell.length_b   1.000
_cell.length_c   1.000
_cell.angle_alpha   90.00
_cell.angle_beta   90.00
_cell.angle_gamma   90.00
#
_symmetry.space_group_name_H-M   'P 1'
#
loop_
_entity.id
_entity.type
_entity.pdbx_description
1 polymer ?
#
loop_
_entity_poly.entity_id
_entity_poly.type
_entity_poly.pdbx_seq_one_letter_code
_entity_poly.pdbx_strand_id
1 'polypeptide(L)'
;MPEETELRFEAAVSQLEEIVESLERGEPELATALTKYETGVRLLSRCYALLERAERSVALLTGVDLEGNPVTASFDATATLNVEKDAGSRSSSNATASAEETGPAAAPKPARARRVKPLAGPEPDTLEPPF
;
A
#
# COMPACT_ATOMS: atom_id res chain seq x y z
N MET A 1 1.70 -15.03 -36.25
CA MET A 1 1.32 -14.14 -35.13
C MET A 1 2.61 -13.80 -34.41
N PRO A 2 3.21 -12.61 -34.60
CA PRO A 2 4.43 -12.28 -33.90
C PRO A 2 4.05 -11.97 -32.44
N GLU A 3 4.50 -12.81 -31.50
CA GLU A 3 4.67 -12.39 -30.10
C GLU A 3 5.84 -11.40 -30.09
N GLU A 4 5.55 -10.17 -30.49
CA GLU A 4 6.53 -9.12 -30.70
C GLU A 4 6.98 -8.58 -29.34
N THR A 5 8.10 -9.13 -28.86
CA THR A 5 9.16 -8.46 -28.08
C THR A 5 8.78 -7.58 -26.88
N GLU A 6 7.59 -7.75 -26.29
CA GLU A 6 7.35 -7.28 -24.94
C GLU A 6 8.05 -8.23 -23.94
N LEU A 7 9.18 -7.77 -23.39
CA LEU A 7 9.81 -8.39 -22.21
C LEU A 7 8.74 -8.70 -21.16
N ARG A 8 8.55 -10.00 -20.89
CA ARG A 8 7.67 -10.50 -19.83
C ARG A 8 8.24 -10.11 -18.47
N PHE A 9 7.38 -10.04 -17.46
CA PHE A 9 7.74 -9.64 -16.10
C PHE A 9 8.99 -10.37 -15.59
N GLU A 10 8.98 -11.70 -15.62
CA GLU A 10 10.10 -12.55 -15.17
C GLU A 10 11.41 -12.22 -15.91
N ALA A 11 11.34 -11.98 -17.21
CA ALA A 11 12.52 -11.64 -18.01
C ALA A 11 13.05 -10.24 -17.67
N ALA A 12 12.16 -9.28 -17.40
CA ALA A 12 12.55 -7.93 -16.99
C ALA A 12 13.21 -7.92 -15.60
N VAL A 13 12.69 -8.73 -14.67
CA VAL A 13 13.28 -8.90 -13.34
C VAL A 13 14.64 -9.57 -13.43
N SER A 14 14.77 -10.68 -14.17
CA SER A 14 16.05 -11.37 -14.37
C SER A 14 17.13 -10.46 -14.96
N GLN A 15 16.78 -9.63 -15.96
CA GLN A 15 17.72 -8.65 -16.52
C GLN A 15 18.09 -7.54 -15.54
N LEU A 16 17.15 -7.12 -14.68
CA LEU A 16 17.42 -6.13 -13.65
C LEU A 16 18.39 -6.67 -12.60
N GLU A 17 18.23 -7.93 -12.19
CA GLU A 17 19.14 -8.62 -11.27
C GLU A 17 20.56 -8.70 -11.83
N GLU A 18 20.72 -9.08 -13.10
CA GLU A 18 22.02 -9.11 -13.78
C GLU A 18 22.70 -7.73 -13.82
N ILE A 19 21.91 -6.68 -14.10
CA ILE A 19 22.40 -5.30 -14.10
C ILE A 19 22.90 -4.92 -12.71
N VAL A 20 22.09 -5.14 -11.67
CA VAL A 20 22.43 -4.82 -10.27
C VAL A 20 23.70 -5.56 -9.87
N GLU A 21 23.77 -6.86 -10.10
CA GLU A 21 24.94 -7.67 -9.76
C GLU A 21 26.21 -7.13 -10.45
N SER A 22 26.11 -6.71 -11.70
CA SER A 22 27.25 -6.15 -12.43
C SER A 22 27.68 -4.76 -11.94
N LEU A 23 26.75 -3.96 -11.43
CA LEU A 23 27.03 -2.65 -10.85
C LEU A 23 27.65 -2.79 -9.46
N GLU A 24 27.16 -3.73 -8.65
CA GLU A 24 27.69 -4.04 -7.32
C GLU A 24 29.12 -4.57 -7.38
N ARG A 25 29.46 -5.34 -8.42
CA ARG A 25 30.83 -5.83 -8.63
C ARG A 25 31.82 -4.74 -9.01
N GLY A 26 31.36 -3.55 -9.40
CA GLY A 26 32.23 -2.43 -9.81
C GLY A 26 33.04 -2.72 -11.08
N GLU A 27 32.62 -3.70 -11.88
CA GLU A 27 33.27 -4.10 -13.14
C GLU A 27 33.24 -3.04 -14.26
N PRO A 28 32.17 -2.24 -14.46
CA PRO A 28 32.09 -1.33 -15.61
C PRO A 28 32.81 0.00 -15.39
N GLU A 29 33.42 0.53 -16.46
CA GLU A 29 33.80 1.95 -16.52
C GLU A 29 32.57 2.86 -16.33
N LEU A 30 32.77 4.08 -15.84
CA LEU A 30 31.70 5.01 -15.45
C LEU A 30 30.61 5.17 -16.52
N ALA A 31 30.99 5.33 -17.79
CA ALA A 31 30.04 5.48 -18.88
C ALA A 31 29.12 4.24 -19.01
N THR A 32 29.69 3.05 -18.93
CA THR A 32 28.94 1.79 -18.97
C THR A 32 28.07 1.61 -17.73
N ALA A 33 28.55 2.03 -16.55
CA ALA A 33 27.77 1.99 -15.30
C ALA A 33 26.50 2.86 -15.41
N LEU A 34 26.62 4.07 -15.98
CA LEU A 34 25.49 4.96 -16.21
C LEU A 34 24.47 4.37 -17.19
N THR A 35 24.92 3.81 -18.31
CA THR A 35 24.04 3.15 -19.28
C THR A 35 23.29 1.95 -18.67
N LYS A 36 23.98 1.17 -17.84
CA LYS A 36 23.38 0.05 -17.09
C LYS A 36 22.34 0.54 -16.10
N TYR A 37 22.64 1.58 -15.34
CA TYR A 37 21.70 2.20 -14.40
C TYR A 37 20.43 2.71 -15.11
N GLU A 38 20.56 3.47 -16.20
CA GLU A 38 19.42 3.95 -16.99
C GLU A 38 18.56 2.78 -17.52
N THR A 39 19.21 1.70 -17.94
CA THR A 39 18.51 0.49 -18.37
C THR A 39 17.79 -0.18 -17.22
N GLY A 40 18.41 -0.28 -16.05
CA GLY A 40 17.79 -0.78 -14.83
C GLY A 40 16.55 0.02 -14.42
N VAL A 41 16.62 1.36 -14.46
CA VAL A 41 15.47 2.24 -14.16
C VAL A 41 14.31 2.01 -15.14
N ARG A 42 14.60 1.84 -16.44
CA ARG A 42 13.57 1.52 -17.45
C ARG A 42 12.93 0.15 -17.21
N LEU A 43 13.71 -0.85 -16.85
CA LEU A 43 13.20 -2.18 -16.50
C LEU A 43 12.33 -2.12 -15.25
N LEU A 44 12.76 -1.40 -14.21
CA LEU A 44 11.99 -1.22 -12.99
C LEU A 44 10.64 -0.54 -13.25
N SER A 45 10.63 0.54 -14.02
CA SER A 45 9.38 1.22 -14.42
C SER A 45 8.44 0.28 -15.17
N ARG A 46 8.98 -0.56 -16.06
CA ARG A 46 8.20 -1.58 -16.77
C ARG A 46 7.62 -2.63 -15.82
N CYS A 47 8.40 -3.11 -14.85
CA CYS A 47 7.91 -4.07 -13.86
C CYS A 47 6.73 -3.49 -13.08
N TYR A 48 6.81 -2.24 -12.62
CA TYR A 48 5.68 -1.58 -11.96
C TYR A 48 4.44 -1.48 -12.86
N ALA A 49 4.61 -1.06 -14.12
CA ALA A 49 3.48 -0.99 -15.05
C ALA A 49 2.80 -2.35 -15.28
N LEU A 50 3.57 -3.44 -15.32
CA LEU A 50 3.03 -4.80 -15.42
C LEU A 50 2.28 -5.21 -14.15
N LEU A 51 2.81 -4.88 -12.97
CA LEU A 51 2.15 -5.14 -11.69
C LEU A 51 0.85 -4.35 -11.54
N GLU A 52 0.84 -3.06 -11.89
CA GLU A 52 -0.38 -2.23 -11.88
C GLU A 52 -1.46 -2.80 -12.82
N ARG A 53 -1.05 -3.28 -14.00
CA ARG A 53 -1.98 -3.92 -14.93
C ARG A 53 -2.55 -5.21 -14.35
N ALA A 54 -1.71 -6.02 -13.69
CA ALA A 54 -2.15 -7.25 -13.04
C ALA A 54 -3.11 -6.95 -11.88
N GLU A 55 -2.78 -5.97 -11.03
CA GLU A 55 -3.61 -5.52 -9.91
C GLU A 55 -4.98 -5.04 -10.40
N ARG A 56 -5.01 -4.16 -11.41
CA ARG A 56 -6.27 -3.68 -12.01
C ARG A 56 -7.10 -4.81 -12.61
N SER A 57 -6.47 -5.88 -13.08
CA SER A 57 -7.17 -7.03 -13.66
C SER A 57 -7.87 -7.89 -12.60
N VAL A 58 -7.37 -7.89 -11.35
CA VAL A 58 -7.96 -8.66 -10.24
C VAL A 58 -8.80 -7.80 -9.29
N ALA A 59 -8.73 -6.47 -9.40
CA ALA A 59 -9.51 -5.56 -8.56
C ALA A 59 -11.02 -5.63 -8.87
N LEU A 60 -11.84 -5.57 -7.82
CA LEU A 60 -13.29 -5.46 -7.97
C LEU A 60 -13.68 -4.03 -8.32
N LEU A 61 -14.40 -3.84 -9.42
CA LEU A 61 -15.00 -2.54 -9.75
C LEU A 61 -16.23 -2.31 -8.87
N THR A 62 -16.15 -1.33 -7.97
CA THR A 62 -17.22 -1.00 -7.01
C THR A 62 -18.04 0.21 -7.41
N GLY A 63 -17.59 0.99 -8.40
CA GLY A 63 -18.30 2.17 -8.89
C GLY A 63 -17.44 3.07 -9.76
N VAL A 64 -17.92 4.28 -9.98
CA VAL A 64 -17.23 5.36 -10.68
C VAL A 64 -17.38 6.64 -9.85
N ASP A 65 -16.32 7.41 -9.70
CA ASP A 65 -16.34 8.69 -8.97
C ASP A 65 -16.95 9.83 -9.81
N LEU A 66 -16.94 11.06 -9.26
CA LEU A 66 -17.51 12.24 -9.94
C LEU A 66 -16.66 12.70 -11.14
N GLU A 67 -15.37 12.39 -11.13
CA GLU A 67 -14.44 12.67 -12.22
C GLU A 67 -14.46 11.59 -13.32
N GLY A 68 -15.19 10.49 -13.12
CA GLY A 68 -15.31 9.40 -14.09
C GLY A 68 -14.27 8.29 -13.95
N ASN A 69 -13.49 8.27 -12.86
CA ASN A 69 -12.51 7.21 -12.61
C ASN A 69 -13.16 5.99 -11.95
N PRO A 70 -12.71 4.77 -12.28
CA PRO A 70 -13.20 3.55 -11.64
C PRO A 70 -12.77 3.50 -10.16
N VAL A 71 -13.74 3.35 -9.27
CA VAL A 71 -13.51 3.05 -7.85
C VAL A 71 -13.39 1.53 -7.71
N THR A 72 -12.31 1.06 -7.09
CA THR A 72 -12.04 -0.37 -6.95
C THR A 72 -11.83 -0.79 -5.49
N ALA A 73 -12.05 -2.08 -5.20
CA ALA A 73 -11.78 -2.70 -3.91
C ALA A 73 -11.00 -4.02 -4.08
N SER A 74 -10.38 -4.49 -2.98
CA SER A 74 -9.69 -5.78 -2.95
C SER A 74 -10.68 -6.93 -3.20
N PHE A 75 -10.31 -7.86 -4.08
CA PHE A 75 -11.08 -9.06 -4.37
C PHE A 75 -10.90 -10.10 -3.26
N ASP A 76 -11.97 -10.37 -2.51
CA ASP A 76 -11.98 -11.45 -1.50
C ASP A 76 -12.29 -12.81 -2.15
N ALA A 77 -11.24 -13.61 -2.34
CA ALA A 77 -11.35 -14.95 -2.92
C ALA A 77 -11.94 -16.01 -1.95
N THR A 78 -12.12 -15.69 -0.66
CA THR A 78 -12.61 -16.65 0.33
C THR A 78 -14.09 -17.00 0.16
N ALA A 79 -14.87 -16.17 -0.54
CA ALA A 79 -16.29 -16.43 -0.81
C ALA A 79 -16.55 -17.67 -1.70
N THR A 80 -15.56 -18.07 -2.51
CA THR A 80 -15.64 -19.27 -3.39
C THR A 80 -15.03 -20.50 -2.74
N LEU A 81 -14.19 -20.32 -1.71
CA LEU A 81 -13.66 -21.43 -0.93
C LEU A 81 -14.74 -21.85 0.06
N ASN A 82 -15.33 -23.02 -0.14
CA ASN A 82 -16.29 -23.63 0.77
C ASN A 82 -15.55 -24.09 2.04
N VAL A 83 -15.01 -23.14 2.81
CA VAL A 83 -14.40 -23.38 4.10
C VAL A 83 -15.56 -23.60 5.07
N GLU A 84 -15.98 -24.85 5.15
CA GLU A 84 -16.76 -25.32 6.29
C GLU A 84 -15.98 -24.95 7.55
N LYS A 85 -16.56 -24.03 8.30
CA LYS A 85 -16.00 -23.35 9.46
C LYS A 85 -15.60 -24.36 10.52
N ASP A 86 -14.34 -24.79 10.50
CA ASP A 86 -13.75 -25.51 11.63
C ASP A 86 -13.38 -24.49 12.72
N ALA A 87 -14.26 -24.41 13.70
CA ALA A 87 -14.13 -23.56 14.87
C ALA A 87 -13.16 -24.22 15.86
N GLY A 88 -11.97 -23.64 16.08
CA GLY A 88 -11.10 -24.14 17.15
C GLY A 88 -9.73 -23.49 17.31
N SER A 89 -9.67 -22.25 17.82
CA SER A 89 -8.67 -21.88 18.84
C SER A 89 -8.99 -20.49 19.41
N ARG A 90 -9.67 -20.50 20.56
CA ARG A 90 -9.61 -19.38 21.51
C ARG A 90 -8.38 -19.65 22.39
N SER A 91 -7.42 -18.73 22.41
CA SER A 91 -6.55 -18.56 23.57
C SER A 91 -6.58 -17.12 24.04
N SER A 92 -7.32 -16.95 25.13
CA SER A 92 -7.30 -15.84 26.06
C SER A 92 -5.98 -15.85 26.84
N SER A 93 -5.35 -14.68 26.96
CA SER A 93 -4.73 -14.18 28.20
C SER A 93 -4.19 -12.77 27.89
N ASN A 94 -4.61 -11.70 28.57
CA ASN A 94 -4.30 -11.57 29.99
C ASN A 94 -5.34 -10.73 30.76
N ALA A 95 -5.72 -11.25 31.93
CA ALA A 95 -6.45 -10.56 32.99
C ALA A 95 -5.51 -9.59 33.74
N THR A 96 -6.01 -8.57 34.45
CA THR A 96 -6.27 -8.55 35.92
C THR A 96 -6.38 -7.06 36.32
N ALA A 97 -7.13 -6.54 37.30
CA ALA A 97 -8.00 -7.00 38.39
C ALA A 97 -8.93 -5.79 38.78
N SER A 98 -10.23 -5.96 39.06
CA SER A 98 -10.89 -6.00 40.41
C SER A 98 -10.38 -4.95 41.42
N ALA A 99 -11.14 -4.16 42.18
CA ALA A 99 -12.53 -4.07 42.65
C ALA A 99 -12.80 -2.54 42.93
N GLU A 100 -13.94 -1.98 43.32
CA GLU A 100 -14.90 -2.32 44.38
C GLU A 100 -16.05 -1.27 44.34
N GLU A 101 -17.06 -1.48 45.18
CA GLU A 101 -18.45 -1.07 45.12
C GLU A 101 -18.79 0.36 45.64
N THR A 102 -20.08 0.71 45.52
CA THR A 102 -20.88 1.73 46.25
C THR A 102 -21.09 3.15 45.66
N GLY A 103 -22.36 3.47 45.36
CA GLY A 103 -22.88 4.85 45.27
C GLY A 103 -23.12 5.46 46.67
N PRO A 104 -23.43 6.77 46.79
CA PRO A 104 -24.75 7.26 46.36
C PRO A 104 -24.83 8.73 45.84
N ALA A 105 -25.95 9.03 45.16
CA ALA A 105 -26.71 10.29 45.12
C ALA A 105 -26.01 11.67 45.08
N ALA A 106 -26.19 12.44 43.98
CA ALA A 106 -26.45 13.89 44.01
C ALA A 106 -26.87 14.44 42.62
N ALA A 107 -27.87 15.32 42.61
CA ALA A 107 -28.49 15.97 41.45
C ALA A 107 -27.54 16.91 40.65
N PRO A 108 -27.83 17.20 39.36
CA PRO A 108 -26.96 18.02 38.51
C PRO A 108 -27.19 19.53 38.74
N LYS A 109 -26.11 20.32 38.81
CA LYS A 109 -26.13 21.79 38.68
C LYS A 109 -25.26 22.25 37.49
N PRO A 110 -25.64 23.30 36.74
CA PRO A 110 -25.03 23.66 35.46
C PRO A 110 -23.97 24.78 35.59
N ALA A 111 -22.87 24.66 34.86
CA ALA A 111 -21.89 25.72 34.54
C ALA A 111 -20.79 25.07 33.67
N ARG A 112 -20.21 25.59 32.59
CA ARG A 112 -20.11 26.93 32.01
C ARG A 112 -19.51 26.70 30.61
N ALA A 113 -20.05 27.33 29.56
CA ALA A 113 -19.57 27.18 28.19
C ALA A 113 -18.08 27.57 28.06
N ARG A 114 -17.26 26.69 27.48
CA ARG A 114 -15.90 27.01 27.03
C ARG A 114 -15.85 27.00 25.50
N ARG A 115 -15.55 28.19 24.97
CA ARG A 115 -15.38 28.55 23.57
C ARG A 115 -14.22 27.75 22.97
N VAL A 116 -14.50 26.92 21.97
CA VAL A 116 -13.47 26.26 21.17
C VAL A 116 -12.84 27.26 20.21
N LYS A 117 -11.51 27.25 20.14
CA LYS A 117 -10.70 28.02 19.19
C LYS A 117 -10.64 27.22 17.88
N PRO A 118 -10.86 27.81 16.70
CA PRO A 118 -10.79 27.06 15.46
C PRO A 118 -9.33 26.67 15.19
N LEU A 119 -9.10 25.38 14.96
CA LEU A 119 -7.81 24.87 14.51
C LEU A 119 -7.76 25.06 12.99
N ALA A 120 -6.83 25.91 12.54
CA ALA A 120 -6.52 26.13 11.14
C ALA A 120 -6.08 24.81 10.48
N GLY A 121 -6.51 24.60 9.24
CA GLY A 121 -6.16 23.42 8.44
C GLY A 121 -4.66 23.36 8.13
N PRO A 122 -4.15 22.19 7.71
CA PRO A 122 -2.75 22.03 7.34
C PRO A 122 -2.45 22.79 6.03
N GLU A 123 -1.42 23.63 6.08
CA GLU A 123 -0.85 24.37 4.95
C GLU A 123 -0.33 23.42 3.86
N PRO A 124 -0.40 23.79 2.57
CA PRO A 124 0.05 22.93 1.47
C PRO A 124 1.59 22.84 1.40
N ASP A 125 2.06 21.60 1.37
CA ASP A 125 3.46 21.19 1.18
C ASP A 125 4.07 21.87 -0.05
N THR A 126 5.08 22.69 0.18
CA THR A 126 5.80 23.40 -0.88
C THR A 126 6.77 22.41 -1.54
N LEU A 127 6.49 22.03 -2.79
CA LEU A 127 7.42 21.27 -3.64
C LEU A 127 8.76 22.01 -3.73
N GLU A 128 9.83 21.41 -3.20
CA GLU A 128 11.18 21.71 -3.66
C GLU A 128 11.44 20.94 -4.97
N PRO A 129 11.93 21.60 -6.04
CA PRO A 129 12.34 20.90 -7.26
C PRO A 129 13.70 20.22 -7.06
N PRO A 130 13.92 19.00 -7.59
CA PRO A 130 15.23 18.38 -7.53
C PRO A 130 16.16 19.05 -8.55
N PHE A 131 17.28 19.60 -8.07
CA PHE A 131 18.55 19.49 -8.79
C PHE A 131 19.11 18.09 -8.58
#